data_AF-A0A1M7ZZQ6-F1
#
_entry.id   AF-A0A1M7ZZQ6-F1
#
_cell.length_a   1.000
_cell.length_b   1.000
_cell.length_c   1.000
_cell.angle_alpha   90.00
_cell.angle_beta   90.00
_cell.angle_gamma   90.00
#
_symmetry.space_group_name_H-M   'P 1'
#
loop_
_entity.id
_entity.type
_entity.pdbx_description
1 polymer ?
#
loop_
_entity_poly.entity_id
_entity_poly.type
_entity_poly.pdbx_seq_one_letter_code
_entity_poly.pdbx_strand_id
1 'polypeptide(L)'
;MGIFDFFKKNSNSKQNSDLISKEENDLKFKNSWNYNLMELLKNVRNGNEDEINELLKIYSPLAAVNENFSVFLLFRHFQVEYWNDERSVLNCHPKDENFQYGITIVKTFEDGGGSQHNVYLPNNLSYKKLKIQGNEIEIITNQDKAVKTNVKELRLKLWMKFTEKDIENGYKNLCNEQYENPKKPEVKSTTIKISSLGELIYNEMFEWYEGNFEIENHNFELSIRNTEPEKLKHLISFVDKQMKSKFYKKILLEMEDKMIELKNDVWLGEEEPPITSEDFQKRISINSITFNDDCTSSIYCDDDDIFWGHSIEIYVDKNGKYKDANLAG
;
A
#
# COMPACT_ATOMS: atom_id res chain seq x y z
N MET A 1 -44.63 -39.39 -57.32
CA MET A 1 -43.60 -40.09 -56.50
C MET A 1 -42.96 -39.00 -55.64
N GLY A 2 -43.36 -38.72 -54.39
CA GLY A 2 -43.51 -39.61 -53.22
C GLY A 2 -42.11 -39.91 -52.66
N ILE A 3 -41.70 -39.71 -51.40
CA ILE A 3 -42.31 -39.61 -50.04
C ILE A 3 -41.18 -38.99 -49.16
N PHE A 4 -41.34 -37.83 -48.50
CA PHE A 4 -41.79 -37.61 -47.10
C PHE A 4 -40.70 -37.70 -45.99
N ASP A 5 -40.53 -36.58 -45.28
CA ASP A 5 -40.19 -36.35 -43.86
C ASP A 5 -38.91 -36.88 -43.19
N PHE A 6 -38.10 -35.93 -42.71
CA PHE A 6 -37.79 -35.85 -41.28
C PHE A 6 -37.60 -34.39 -40.81
N PHE A 7 -38.49 -33.98 -39.90
CA PHE A 7 -38.63 -32.66 -39.29
C PHE A 7 -37.55 -32.33 -38.24
N LYS A 8 -37.33 -31.02 -38.03
CA LYS A 8 -37.06 -30.29 -36.76
C LYS A 8 -36.27 -30.99 -35.64
N LYS A 9 -35.08 -30.41 -35.33
CA LYS A 9 -34.37 -30.23 -34.03
C LYS A 9 -32.86 -30.25 -34.37
N ASN A 10 -32.03 -29.24 -34.13
CA ASN A 10 -31.81 -28.51 -32.89
C ASN A 10 -31.27 -27.11 -33.20
N SER A 11 -32.10 -26.11 -32.95
CA SER A 11 -31.67 -24.78 -32.54
C SER A 11 -31.05 -24.89 -31.15
N ASN A 12 -29.75 -25.21 -31.05
CA ASN A 12 -29.03 -25.27 -29.76
C ASN A 12 -27.50 -25.12 -29.90
N SER A 13 -27.03 -24.27 -30.82
CA SER A 13 -25.58 -23.99 -30.98
C SER A 13 -25.19 -22.53 -30.81
N LYS A 14 -26.07 -21.69 -30.22
CA LYS A 14 -25.82 -20.25 -29.99
C LYS A 14 -25.98 -19.78 -28.55
N GLN A 15 -25.85 -20.68 -27.56
CA GLN A 15 -26.04 -20.33 -26.15
C GLN A 15 -24.97 -20.88 -25.17
N ASN A 16 -23.80 -21.31 -25.67
CA ASN A 16 -22.76 -21.92 -24.83
C ASN A 16 -21.44 -21.14 -24.77
N SER A 17 -21.39 -19.86 -25.15
CA SER A 17 -20.14 -19.07 -25.15
C SER A 17 -20.02 -18.02 -24.03
N ASP A 18 -21.03 -17.81 -23.18
CA ASP A 18 -21.03 -16.72 -22.19
C ASP A 18 -21.21 -17.18 -20.73
N LEU A 19 -21.00 -18.46 -20.44
CA LEU A 19 -20.99 -18.99 -19.07
C LEU A 19 -19.66 -19.66 -18.81
N ILE A 20 -18.63 -18.85 -18.53
CA ILE A 20 -17.53 -19.32 -17.67
C ILE A 20 -18.22 -19.79 -16.39
N SER A 21 -18.05 -21.07 -16.04
CA SER A 21 -18.73 -21.61 -14.87
C SER A 21 -18.29 -20.84 -13.62
N LYS A 22 -19.19 -20.66 -12.64
CA LYS A 22 -18.87 -19.97 -11.38
C LYS A 22 -17.59 -20.56 -10.75
N GLU A 23 -17.44 -21.88 -10.82
CA GLU A 23 -16.27 -22.63 -10.35
C GLU A 23 -14.96 -22.25 -11.07
N GLU A 24 -14.99 -22.04 -12.39
CA GLU A 24 -13.80 -21.59 -13.14
C GLU A 24 -13.37 -20.17 -12.75
N ASN A 25 -14.33 -19.27 -12.51
CA ASN A 25 -14.02 -17.92 -12.05
C ASN A 25 -13.47 -17.93 -10.61
N ASP A 26 -14.07 -18.71 -9.71
CA ASP A 26 -13.58 -18.86 -8.34
C ASP A 26 -12.17 -19.45 -8.31
N LEU A 27 -11.88 -20.44 -9.18
CA LEU A 27 -10.53 -20.99 -9.34
C LEU A 27 -9.53 -19.97 -9.89
N LYS A 28 -9.94 -19.13 -10.85
CA LYS A 28 -9.11 -18.00 -11.31
C LYS A 28 -8.80 -17.06 -10.15
N PHE A 29 -9.81 -16.60 -9.41
CA PHE A 29 -9.57 -15.72 -8.26
C PHE A 29 -8.60 -16.33 -7.25
N LYS A 30 -8.72 -17.64 -6.98
CA LYS A 30 -7.78 -18.36 -6.14
C LYS A 30 -6.36 -18.37 -6.67
N ASN A 31 -6.17 -18.81 -7.90
CA ASN A 31 -4.84 -18.94 -8.49
C ASN A 31 -4.18 -17.58 -8.74
N SER A 32 -4.95 -16.49 -8.76
CA SER A 32 -4.44 -15.14 -8.96
C SER A 32 -3.44 -14.74 -7.88
N TRP A 33 -3.57 -15.31 -6.67
CA TRP A 33 -2.70 -15.04 -5.52
C TRP A 33 -1.33 -15.73 -5.60
N ASN A 34 -1.14 -16.66 -6.54
CA ASN A 34 0.15 -17.34 -6.74
C ASN A 34 1.17 -16.49 -7.52
N TYR A 35 0.77 -15.31 -7.99
CA TYR A 35 1.61 -14.44 -8.79
C TYR A 35 2.15 -13.27 -7.99
N ASN A 36 3.47 -13.05 -8.06
CA ASN A 36 4.10 -11.81 -7.65
C ASN A 36 3.91 -10.75 -8.74
N LEU A 37 2.79 -10.04 -8.70
CA LEU A 37 2.40 -9.10 -9.75
C LEU A 37 3.41 -7.94 -9.93
N MET A 38 4.09 -7.55 -8.85
CA MET A 38 5.14 -6.53 -8.90
C MET A 38 6.34 -7.01 -9.72
N GLU A 39 6.79 -8.25 -9.48
CA GLU A 39 7.90 -8.86 -10.20
C GLU A 39 7.57 -9.06 -11.68
N LEU A 40 6.35 -9.49 -12.00
CA LEU A 40 5.87 -9.57 -13.39
C LEU A 40 6.02 -8.24 -14.12
N LEU A 41 5.56 -7.14 -13.52
CA LEU A 41 5.62 -5.83 -14.16
C LEU A 41 7.05 -5.26 -14.23
N LYS A 42 7.92 -5.64 -13.27
CA LYS A 42 9.36 -5.32 -13.32
C LYS A 42 10.08 -6.09 -14.43
N ASN A 43 9.76 -7.37 -14.63
CA ASN A 43 10.36 -8.21 -15.68
C ASN A 43 10.09 -7.66 -17.08
N VAL A 44 8.91 -7.08 -17.31
CA VAL A 44 8.58 -6.39 -18.57
C VAL A 44 9.56 -5.25 -18.86
N ARG A 45 9.94 -4.47 -17.85
CA ARG A 45 10.92 -3.38 -18.01
C ARG A 45 12.31 -3.88 -18.37
N ASN A 46 12.63 -5.10 -17.97
CA ASN A 46 13.86 -5.78 -18.34
C ASN A 46 13.75 -6.47 -19.72
N GLY A 47 12.65 -6.26 -20.45
CA GLY A 47 12.41 -6.77 -21.81
C GLY A 47 11.77 -8.15 -21.87
N ASN A 48 11.31 -8.71 -20.75
CA ASN A 48 10.62 -9.99 -20.71
C ASN A 48 9.11 -9.82 -20.47
N GLU A 49 8.32 -9.96 -21.53
CA GLU A 49 6.86 -9.82 -21.50
C GLU A 49 6.11 -11.17 -21.45
N ASP A 50 6.80 -12.30 -21.50
CA ASP A 50 6.17 -13.60 -21.71
C ASP A 50 5.21 -13.95 -20.56
N GLU A 51 5.67 -13.82 -19.32
CA GLU A 51 4.89 -14.18 -18.13
C GLU A 51 3.64 -13.29 -17.96
N ILE A 52 3.74 -11.98 -18.20
CA ILE A 52 2.58 -11.09 -18.11
C ILE A 52 1.58 -11.36 -19.23
N ASN A 53 2.06 -11.69 -20.43
CA ASN A 53 1.20 -12.03 -21.56
C ASN A 53 0.48 -13.36 -21.32
N GLU A 54 1.13 -14.34 -20.70
CA GLU A 54 0.49 -15.58 -20.25
C GLU A 54 -0.56 -15.32 -19.18
N LEU A 55 -0.26 -14.50 -18.18
CA LEU A 55 -1.23 -14.10 -17.16
C LEU A 55 -2.44 -13.42 -17.81
N LEU A 56 -2.24 -12.46 -18.73
CA LEU A 56 -3.33 -11.77 -19.41
C LEU A 56 -4.20 -12.73 -20.24
N LYS A 57 -3.63 -13.77 -20.86
CA LYS A 57 -4.40 -14.82 -21.55
C LYS A 57 -5.30 -15.59 -20.58
N ILE A 58 -4.81 -15.90 -19.38
CA ILE A 58 -5.56 -16.66 -18.36
C ILE A 58 -6.65 -15.78 -17.72
N TYR A 59 -6.31 -14.55 -17.37
CA TYR A 59 -7.14 -13.67 -16.56
C TYR A 59 -7.96 -12.66 -17.33
N SER A 60 -7.78 -12.49 -18.64
CA SER A 60 -8.71 -11.69 -19.45
C SER A 60 -10.12 -12.29 -19.36
N PRO A 61 -11.18 -11.46 -19.21
CA PRO A 61 -11.18 -9.98 -19.20
C PRO A 61 -11.04 -9.32 -17.80
N LEU A 62 -10.72 -10.09 -16.76
CA LEU A 62 -10.61 -9.66 -15.35
C LEU A 62 -9.27 -9.01 -14.99
N ALA A 63 -8.31 -9.01 -15.93
CA ALA A 63 -7.03 -8.32 -15.83
C ALA A 63 -6.85 -7.36 -17.01
N ALA A 64 -6.15 -6.24 -16.77
CA ALA A 64 -5.82 -5.28 -17.81
C ALA A 64 -4.46 -4.61 -17.50
N VAL A 65 -3.71 -4.30 -18.54
CA VAL A 65 -2.45 -3.55 -18.46
C VAL A 65 -2.48 -2.40 -19.46
N ASN A 66 -1.88 -1.26 -19.12
CA ASN A 66 -1.75 -0.16 -20.08
C ASN A 66 -0.60 -0.40 -21.07
N GLU A 67 -0.57 0.40 -22.12
CA GLU A 67 0.21 0.19 -23.34
C GLU A 67 1.72 0.14 -23.11
N ASN A 68 2.19 0.82 -22.06
CA ASN A 68 3.60 0.87 -21.67
C ASN A 68 3.93 -0.01 -20.45
N PHE A 69 3.00 -0.87 -20.02
CA PHE A 69 3.17 -1.76 -18.86
C PHE A 69 3.58 -1.03 -17.57
N SER A 70 3.14 0.22 -17.42
CA SER A 70 3.36 1.00 -16.19
C SER A 70 2.27 0.81 -15.16
N VAL A 71 1.09 0.33 -15.56
CA VAL A 71 -0.04 0.05 -14.68
C VAL A 71 -0.70 -1.27 -15.06
N PHE A 72 -0.76 -2.18 -14.10
CA PHE A 72 -1.48 -3.45 -14.19
C PHE A 72 -2.62 -3.49 -13.17
N LEU A 73 -3.78 -3.98 -13.60
CA LEU A 73 -5.00 -4.11 -12.81
C LEU A 73 -5.49 -5.56 -12.84
N LEU A 74 -5.90 -6.08 -11.69
CA LEU A 74 -6.46 -7.41 -11.57
C LEU A 74 -7.60 -7.42 -10.56
N PHE A 75 -8.78 -7.90 -10.96
CA PHE A 75 -9.82 -8.18 -9.98
C PHE A 75 -9.39 -9.32 -9.05
N ARG A 76 -9.62 -9.12 -7.75
CA ARG A 76 -9.40 -10.15 -6.73
C ARG A 76 -10.54 -10.16 -5.72
N HIS A 77 -10.70 -11.31 -5.08
CA HIS A 77 -11.42 -11.43 -3.83
C HIS A 77 -10.43 -11.35 -2.68
N PHE A 78 -10.78 -10.61 -1.63
CA PHE A 78 -9.97 -10.38 -0.44
C PHE A 78 -10.66 -10.95 0.79
N GLN A 79 -9.89 -11.55 1.70
CA GLN A 79 -10.41 -12.04 2.98
C GLN A 79 -10.97 -10.87 3.80
N VAL A 80 -12.12 -11.10 4.44
CA VAL A 80 -12.72 -10.16 5.39
C VAL A 80 -12.66 -10.77 6.78
N GLU A 81 -12.17 -10.02 7.76
CA GLU A 81 -12.17 -10.41 9.18
C GLU A 81 -12.81 -9.31 10.03
N TYR A 82 -13.26 -9.68 11.22
CA TYR A 82 -13.86 -8.75 12.18
C TYR A 82 -13.06 -8.79 13.49
N TRP A 83 -12.56 -7.64 13.92
CA TRP A 83 -11.80 -7.45 15.15
C TRP A 83 -12.56 -6.46 16.03
N ASN A 84 -13.09 -6.89 17.18
CA ASN A 84 -13.93 -6.04 18.05
C ASN A 84 -15.08 -5.34 17.28
N ASP A 85 -15.78 -6.08 16.43
CA ASP A 85 -16.83 -5.57 15.51
C ASP A 85 -16.34 -4.59 14.41
N GLU A 86 -15.04 -4.30 14.34
CA GLU A 86 -14.45 -3.54 13.24
C GLU A 86 -14.10 -4.45 12.07
N ARG A 87 -14.58 -4.07 10.88
CA ARG A 87 -14.34 -4.81 9.65
C ARG A 87 -12.96 -4.50 9.10
N SER A 88 -12.13 -5.54 8.92
CA SER A 88 -10.84 -5.49 8.26
C SER A 88 -10.84 -6.30 6.96
N VAL A 89 -10.10 -5.81 5.96
CA VAL A 89 -9.93 -6.51 4.68
C VAL A 89 -8.45 -6.85 4.53
N LEU A 90 -8.14 -8.14 4.53
CA LEU A 90 -6.77 -8.64 4.48
C LEU A 90 -6.31 -8.86 3.03
N ASN A 91 -5.03 -8.64 2.79
CA ASN A 91 -4.40 -8.82 1.48
C ASN A 91 -4.06 -10.30 1.22
N CYS A 92 -5.06 -11.17 1.25
CA CYS A 92 -4.91 -12.59 0.96
C CYS A 92 -6.18 -13.19 0.36
N HIS A 93 -6.05 -14.41 -0.18
CA HIS A 93 -7.18 -15.17 -0.69
C HIS A 93 -8.19 -15.49 0.44
N PRO A 94 -9.50 -15.34 0.21
CA PRO A 94 -10.53 -15.71 1.18
C PRO A 94 -10.49 -17.19 1.59
N LYS A 95 -10.71 -17.48 2.87
CA LYS A 95 -10.82 -18.84 3.40
C LYS A 95 -12.24 -19.40 3.23
N ASP A 96 -13.22 -18.53 3.04
CA ASP A 96 -14.65 -18.84 2.97
C ASP A 96 -15.38 -17.91 1.98
N GLU A 97 -16.71 -17.99 1.95
CA GLU A 97 -17.57 -17.19 1.06
C GLU A 97 -17.69 -15.72 1.49
N ASN A 98 -17.19 -15.34 2.66
CA ASN A 98 -17.18 -13.96 3.15
C ASN A 98 -15.93 -13.23 2.63
N PHE A 99 -16.05 -12.72 1.41
CA PHE A 99 -14.98 -11.99 0.75
C PHE A 99 -15.39 -10.56 0.36
N GLN A 100 -14.38 -9.76 0.04
CA GLN A 100 -14.51 -8.42 -0.51
C GLN A 100 -14.04 -8.43 -1.97
N TYR A 101 -14.88 -7.97 -2.91
CA TYR A 101 -14.41 -7.65 -4.26
C TYR A 101 -13.42 -6.48 -4.20
N GLY A 102 -12.38 -6.54 -5.03
CA GLY A 102 -11.48 -5.40 -5.19
C GLY A 102 -10.62 -5.51 -6.44
N ILE A 103 -9.74 -4.52 -6.60
CA ILE A 103 -8.73 -4.49 -7.65
C ILE A 103 -7.37 -4.37 -6.98
N THR A 104 -6.46 -5.30 -7.28
CA THR A 104 -5.03 -5.09 -7.03
C THR A 104 -4.46 -4.25 -8.17
N ILE A 105 -3.84 -3.14 -7.80
CA ILE A 105 -3.24 -2.17 -8.71
C ILE A 105 -1.73 -2.22 -8.50
N VAL A 106 -1.01 -2.54 -9.57
CA VAL A 106 0.45 -2.51 -9.60
C VAL A 106 0.89 -1.38 -10.50
N LYS A 107 1.80 -0.54 -10.01
CA LYS A 107 2.45 0.51 -10.79
C LYS A 107 3.95 0.33 -10.77
N THR A 108 4.60 0.64 -11.88
CA THR A 108 6.05 0.85 -11.93
C THR A 108 6.36 2.31 -12.25
N PHE A 109 7.47 2.83 -11.72
CA PHE A 109 7.91 4.22 -11.87
C PHE A 109 9.21 4.27 -12.66
N GLU A 110 9.44 5.32 -13.47
CA GLU A 110 10.59 5.41 -14.40
C GLU A 110 11.95 5.18 -13.73
N ASP A 111 12.09 5.51 -12.45
CA ASP A 111 13.27 5.31 -11.60
C ASP A 111 13.56 3.84 -11.21
N GLY A 112 12.75 2.88 -11.68
CA GLY A 112 12.87 1.46 -11.36
C GLY A 112 12.10 1.04 -10.10
N GLY A 113 11.50 1.99 -9.39
CA GLY A 113 10.58 1.75 -8.29
C GLY A 113 9.24 1.17 -8.75
N GLY A 114 8.41 0.81 -7.77
CA GLY A 114 7.04 0.37 -8.03
C GLY A 114 6.20 0.39 -6.76
N SER A 115 4.88 0.31 -6.93
CA SER A 115 3.95 0.21 -5.82
C SER A 115 2.83 -0.77 -6.14
N GLN A 116 2.44 -1.56 -5.14
CA GLN A 116 1.26 -2.41 -5.21
C GLN A 116 0.30 -1.97 -4.11
N HIS A 117 -0.96 -1.78 -4.46
CA HIS A 117 -2.00 -1.48 -3.48
C HIS A 117 -3.34 -2.05 -3.94
N ASN A 118 -4.27 -2.17 -3.00
CA ASN A 118 -5.60 -2.68 -3.26
C ASN A 118 -6.64 -1.59 -3.05
N VAL A 119 -7.69 -1.64 -3.86
CA VAL A 119 -8.92 -0.86 -3.65
C VAL A 119 -10.11 -1.80 -3.61
N TYR A 120 -11.12 -1.46 -2.83
CA TYR A 120 -12.27 -2.32 -2.57
C TYR A 120 -13.50 -1.84 -3.36
N LEU A 121 -14.31 -2.79 -3.81
CA LEU A 121 -15.43 -2.57 -4.72
C LEU A 121 -16.74 -3.11 -4.11
N PRO A 122 -17.90 -2.51 -4.40
CA PRO A 122 -19.16 -2.97 -3.80
C PRO A 122 -19.46 -4.45 -4.02
N ASN A 123 -19.77 -5.16 -2.94
CA ASN A 123 -20.10 -6.59 -2.97
C ASN A 123 -21.51 -6.87 -3.50
N ASN A 124 -22.39 -5.86 -3.52
CA ASN A 124 -23.72 -5.96 -4.13
C ASN A 124 -23.69 -5.89 -5.67
N LEU A 125 -22.53 -5.69 -6.27
CA LEU A 125 -22.31 -5.72 -7.71
C LEU A 125 -21.52 -6.96 -8.12
N SER A 126 -21.53 -7.27 -9.41
CA SER A 126 -20.68 -8.30 -10.00
C SER A 126 -19.94 -7.73 -11.18
N TYR A 127 -18.66 -8.10 -11.32
CA TYR A 127 -17.72 -7.48 -12.25
C TYR A 127 -17.37 -8.42 -13.40
N LYS A 128 -17.40 -7.87 -14.61
CA LYS A 128 -17.22 -8.60 -15.86
C LYS A 128 -15.86 -8.34 -16.48
N LYS A 129 -15.38 -7.09 -16.47
CA LYS A 129 -14.22 -6.70 -17.27
C LYS A 129 -13.53 -5.45 -16.74
N LEU A 130 -12.20 -5.44 -16.83
CA LEU A 130 -11.37 -4.24 -16.73
C LEU A 130 -10.88 -3.82 -18.12
N LYS A 131 -10.73 -2.51 -18.30
CA LYS A 131 -9.91 -1.94 -19.36
C LYS A 131 -9.06 -0.82 -18.78
N ILE A 132 -7.92 -0.57 -19.40
CA ILE A 132 -7.10 0.60 -19.13
C ILE A 132 -6.51 1.10 -20.45
N GLN A 133 -6.51 2.42 -20.65
CA GLN A 133 -5.88 3.10 -21.77
C GLN A 133 -5.17 4.35 -21.24
N GLY A 134 -3.85 4.40 -21.34
CA GLY A 134 -3.03 5.37 -20.62
C GLY A 134 -3.27 5.29 -19.10
N ASN A 135 -4.01 6.25 -18.56
CA ASN A 135 -4.40 6.31 -17.14
C ASN A 135 -5.93 6.16 -16.92
N GLU A 136 -6.72 6.13 -17.99
CA GLU A 136 -8.18 5.96 -17.90
C GLU A 136 -8.50 4.47 -17.72
N ILE A 137 -9.32 4.16 -16.71
CA ILE A 137 -9.75 2.82 -16.35
C ILE A 137 -11.25 2.71 -16.58
N GLU A 138 -11.70 1.60 -17.18
CA GLU A 138 -13.11 1.22 -17.22
C GLU A 138 -13.35 -0.03 -16.37
N ILE A 139 -14.23 0.09 -15.39
CA ILE A 139 -14.74 -1.03 -14.59
C ILE A 139 -16.12 -1.39 -15.14
N ILE A 140 -16.28 -2.59 -15.70
CA ILE A 140 -17.52 -3.04 -16.34
C ILE A 140 -18.15 -4.13 -15.49
N THR A 141 -19.42 -3.94 -15.13
CA THR A 141 -20.23 -4.90 -14.36
C THR A 141 -20.88 -5.95 -15.25
N ASN A 142 -21.41 -7.02 -14.66
CA ASN A 142 -22.20 -8.04 -15.36
C ASN A 142 -23.51 -7.48 -15.96
N GLN A 143 -23.95 -6.31 -15.49
CA GLN A 143 -25.10 -5.58 -16.05
C GLN A 143 -24.71 -4.68 -17.24
N ASP A 144 -23.49 -4.84 -17.77
CA ASP A 144 -22.89 -4.01 -18.83
C ASP A 144 -22.86 -2.49 -18.52
N LYS A 145 -22.99 -2.12 -17.24
CA LYS A 145 -22.71 -0.76 -16.78
C LYS A 145 -21.21 -0.58 -16.65
N ALA A 146 -20.67 0.44 -17.32
CA ALA A 146 -19.28 0.84 -17.25
C ALA A 146 -19.12 2.09 -16.38
N VAL A 147 -18.16 2.06 -15.47
CA VAL A 147 -17.72 3.21 -14.68
C VAL A 147 -16.32 3.59 -15.13
N LYS A 148 -16.14 4.85 -15.53
CA LYS A 148 -14.83 5.42 -15.88
C LYS A 148 -14.16 6.01 -14.66
N THR A 149 -12.85 5.79 -14.53
CA THR A 149 -12.05 6.27 -13.41
C THR A 149 -10.56 6.31 -13.79
N ASN A 150 -9.69 6.57 -12.83
CA ASN A 150 -8.24 6.45 -12.94
C ASN A 150 -7.66 5.97 -11.61
N VAL A 151 -6.38 5.56 -11.61
CA VAL A 151 -5.73 5.00 -10.41
C VAL A 151 -5.80 5.92 -9.19
N LYS A 152 -5.64 7.24 -9.40
CA LYS A 152 -5.60 8.20 -8.30
C LYS A 152 -6.98 8.40 -7.69
N GLU A 153 -8.01 8.50 -8.52
CA GLU A 153 -9.39 8.55 -8.08
C GLU A 153 -9.80 7.29 -7.32
N LEU A 154 -9.45 6.09 -7.84
CA LEU A 154 -9.70 4.82 -7.16
C LEU A 154 -9.07 4.82 -5.76
N ARG A 155 -7.80 5.22 -5.65
CA ARG A 155 -7.14 5.32 -4.35
C ARG A 155 -7.88 6.29 -3.41
N LEU A 156 -8.19 7.50 -3.87
CA LEU A 156 -8.81 8.51 -3.00
C LEU A 156 -10.23 8.12 -2.55
N LYS A 157 -11.02 7.50 -3.42
CA LYS A 157 -12.44 7.21 -3.16
C LYS A 157 -12.67 5.82 -2.56
N LEU A 158 -11.77 4.85 -2.76
CA LEU A 158 -11.99 3.44 -2.41
C LEU A 158 -10.89 2.79 -1.54
N TRP A 159 -9.74 3.42 -1.34
CA TRP A 159 -8.72 2.90 -0.42
C TRP A 159 -9.12 3.15 1.04
N MET A 160 -8.80 2.19 1.92
CA MET A 160 -9.08 2.24 3.37
C MET A 160 -10.56 2.59 3.70
N LYS A 161 -11.51 2.14 2.87
CA LYS A 161 -12.93 2.20 3.19
C LYS A 161 -13.31 0.95 3.97
N PHE A 162 -13.71 1.12 5.22
CA PHE A 162 -13.91 0.01 6.15
C PHE A 162 -15.33 -0.56 6.11
N THR A 163 -16.34 0.26 5.75
CA THR A 163 -17.73 -0.19 5.66
C THR A 163 -18.19 -0.39 4.21
N GLU A 164 -19.13 -1.31 4.01
CA GLU A 164 -19.75 -1.55 2.69
C GLU A 164 -20.38 -0.25 2.13
N LYS A 165 -21.03 0.53 2.99
CA LYS A 165 -21.65 1.81 2.62
C LYS A 165 -20.61 2.84 2.15
N ASP A 166 -19.43 2.88 2.76
CA ASP A 166 -18.36 3.78 2.32
C ASP A 166 -17.80 3.38 0.96
N ILE A 167 -17.65 2.07 0.72
CA ILE A 167 -17.24 1.50 -0.55
C ILE A 167 -18.26 1.81 -1.65
N GLU A 168 -19.56 1.57 -1.39
CA GLU A 168 -20.67 1.90 -2.29
C GLU A 168 -20.70 3.39 -2.65
N ASN A 169 -20.59 4.26 -1.64
CA ASN A 169 -20.56 5.70 -1.86
C ASN A 169 -19.32 6.14 -2.65
N GLY A 170 -18.14 5.60 -2.35
CA GLY A 170 -16.93 5.88 -3.09
C GLY A 170 -17.05 5.46 -4.56
N TYR A 171 -17.59 4.27 -4.81
CA TYR A 171 -17.74 3.71 -6.15
C TYR A 171 -18.76 4.49 -6.98
N LYS A 172 -19.90 4.85 -6.39
CA LYS A 172 -20.96 5.64 -7.05
C LYS A 172 -20.48 7.03 -7.50
N ASN A 173 -19.49 7.58 -6.80
CA ASN A 173 -18.94 8.91 -7.07
C ASN A 173 -17.68 8.89 -7.97
N LEU A 174 -17.30 7.73 -8.52
CA LEU A 174 -16.26 7.67 -9.55
C LEU A 174 -16.75 8.37 -10.82
N CYS A 175 -15.95 9.28 -11.35
CA CYS A 175 -16.29 10.07 -12.54
C CYS A 175 -15.08 10.37 -13.43
N ASN A 176 -13.97 9.66 -13.22
CA ASN A 176 -12.68 9.92 -13.85
C ASN A 176 -12.14 11.33 -13.56
N GLU A 177 -12.36 11.81 -12.34
CA GLU A 177 -11.82 13.07 -11.87
C GLU A 177 -10.29 13.05 -11.95
N GLN A 178 -9.72 14.05 -12.66
CA GLN A 178 -8.28 14.20 -12.77
C GLN A 178 -7.77 15.01 -11.57
N TYR A 179 -6.88 14.40 -10.80
CA TYR A 179 -6.25 15.07 -9.67
C TYR A 179 -4.84 15.48 -10.05
N GLU A 180 -4.57 16.79 -10.04
CA GLU A 180 -3.20 17.29 -10.18
C GLU A 180 -2.31 16.68 -9.10
N ASN A 181 -1.14 16.19 -9.49
CA ASN A 181 -0.13 15.86 -8.50
C ASN A 181 0.30 17.17 -7.84
N PRO A 182 0.42 17.21 -6.50
CA PRO A 182 0.95 18.38 -5.85
C PRO A 182 2.30 18.70 -6.50
N LYS A 183 2.51 19.97 -6.85
CA LYS A 183 3.79 20.40 -7.41
C LYS A 183 4.87 20.05 -6.40
N LYS A 184 5.86 19.27 -6.84
CA LYS A 184 7.04 18.97 -6.02
C LYS A 184 7.73 20.30 -5.70
N PRO A 185 8.12 20.55 -4.45
CA PRO A 185 8.88 21.74 -4.10
C PRO A 185 10.19 21.78 -4.90
N GLU A 186 10.57 22.98 -5.35
CA GLU A 186 11.83 23.16 -6.08
C GLU A 186 13.03 22.83 -5.20
N VAL A 187 13.97 22.04 -5.72
CA VAL A 187 15.20 21.68 -5.01
C VAL A 187 16.26 22.73 -5.32
N LYS A 188 16.44 23.69 -4.40
CA LYS A 188 17.44 24.78 -4.57
C LYS A 188 18.88 24.34 -4.33
N SER A 189 19.06 23.28 -3.55
CA SER A 189 20.36 22.72 -3.20
C SER A 189 20.21 21.22 -3.05
N THR A 190 21.19 20.47 -3.57
CA THR A 190 21.28 19.02 -3.39
C THR A 190 21.83 18.63 -2.02
N THR A 191 22.27 19.60 -1.22
CA THR A 191 22.73 19.38 0.16
C THR A 191 22.19 20.43 1.12
N ILE A 192 21.95 20.02 2.35
CA ILE A 192 21.61 20.89 3.49
C ILE A 192 22.52 20.55 4.67
N LYS A 193 22.66 21.48 5.62
CA LYS A 193 23.51 21.29 6.80
C LYS A 193 22.73 21.50 8.10
N ILE A 194 22.78 20.49 8.97
CA ILE A 194 22.31 20.56 10.35
C ILE A 194 23.54 20.79 11.23
N SER A 195 23.62 21.94 11.89
CA SER A 195 24.84 22.34 12.62
C SER A 195 25.23 21.37 13.74
N SER A 196 24.27 20.69 14.34
CA SER A 196 24.50 19.68 15.40
C SER A 196 24.90 18.30 14.92
N LEU A 197 24.83 18.03 13.62
CA LEU A 197 25.05 16.68 13.07
C LEU A 197 26.02 16.70 11.90
N GLY A 198 25.70 17.42 10.83
CA GLY A 198 26.47 17.41 9.60
C GLY A 198 25.62 17.70 8.37
N GLU A 199 26.06 17.19 7.24
CA GLU A 199 25.42 17.41 5.94
C GLU A 199 24.47 16.27 5.59
N LEU A 200 23.34 16.61 4.97
CA LEU A 200 22.39 15.67 4.39
C LEU A 200 22.32 15.90 2.89
N ILE A 201 22.12 14.84 2.13
CA ILE A 201 22.10 14.82 0.67
C ILE A 201 20.67 14.59 0.19
N TYR A 202 20.26 15.33 -0.83
CA TYR A 202 18.94 15.18 -1.42
C TYR A 202 18.83 13.86 -2.18
N ASN A 203 17.80 13.09 -1.83
CA ASN A 203 17.40 11.88 -2.51
C ASN A 203 16.20 12.18 -3.41
N GLU A 204 16.41 12.15 -4.74
CA GLU A 204 15.37 12.44 -5.73
C GLU A 204 14.22 11.43 -5.72
N MET A 205 14.50 10.17 -5.38
CA MET A 205 13.52 9.08 -5.35
C MET A 205 12.53 9.26 -4.19
N PHE A 206 13.02 9.67 -3.02
CA PHE A 206 12.20 9.81 -1.81
C PHE A 206 11.79 11.26 -1.50
N GLU A 207 12.29 12.24 -2.26
CA GLU A 207 11.99 13.66 -2.13
C GLU A 207 12.29 14.24 -0.73
N TRP A 208 13.39 13.77 -0.13
CA TRP A 208 13.89 14.25 1.15
C TRP A 208 15.41 14.42 1.13
N TYR A 209 15.94 15.11 2.13
CA TYR A 209 17.36 15.12 2.44
C TYR A 209 17.63 14.04 3.46
N GLU A 210 18.62 13.18 3.22
CA GLU A 210 18.97 12.06 4.09
C GLU A 210 20.45 12.05 4.45
N GLY A 211 20.78 11.47 5.60
CA GLY A 211 22.16 11.27 6.04
C GLY A 211 22.26 10.23 7.16
N ASN A 212 23.39 9.55 7.23
CA ASN A 212 23.69 8.58 8.28
C ASN A 212 24.58 9.24 9.34
N PHE A 213 24.17 9.10 10.60
CA PHE A 213 24.81 9.72 11.74
C PHE A 213 24.94 8.71 12.89
N GLU A 214 25.69 9.06 13.94
CA GLU A 214 25.94 8.17 15.07
C GLU A 214 25.43 8.79 16.38
N ILE A 215 24.71 8.01 17.18
CA ILE A 215 24.29 8.31 18.55
C ILE A 215 24.73 7.15 19.43
N GLU A 216 25.60 7.41 20.42
CA GLU A 216 25.96 6.44 21.47
C GLU A 216 26.46 5.09 20.91
N ASN A 217 27.24 5.14 19.83
CA ASN A 217 27.76 3.99 19.07
C ASN A 217 26.74 3.23 18.20
N HIS A 218 25.55 3.79 18.01
CA HIS A 218 24.55 3.29 17.07
C HIS A 218 24.43 4.22 15.87
N ASN A 219 24.48 3.66 14.67
CA ASN A 219 24.18 4.41 13.46
C ASN A 219 22.66 4.59 13.34
N PHE A 220 22.24 5.77 12.94
CA PHE A 220 20.85 6.05 12.61
C PHE A 220 20.77 6.91 11.36
N GLU A 221 19.68 6.74 10.62
CA GLU A 221 19.35 7.58 9.47
C GLU A 221 18.52 8.79 9.91
N LEU A 222 18.87 9.98 9.43
CA LEU A 222 18.05 11.18 9.58
C LEU A 222 17.58 11.64 8.21
N SER A 223 16.26 11.80 8.07
CA SER A 223 15.61 12.26 6.85
C SER A 223 14.75 13.50 7.09
N ILE A 224 14.81 14.47 6.18
CA ILE A 224 14.08 15.75 6.26
C ILE A 224 13.37 15.97 4.94
N ARG A 225 12.03 15.96 4.96
CA ARG A 225 11.20 16.16 3.77
C ARG A 225 11.50 17.50 3.09
N ASN A 226 11.69 17.47 1.77
CA ASN A 226 11.85 18.71 1.01
C ASN A 226 10.54 19.52 0.99
N THR A 227 10.65 20.83 1.04
CA THR A 227 9.52 21.76 1.10
C THR A 227 9.93 23.13 0.59
N GLU A 228 8.99 24.08 0.59
CA GLU A 228 9.25 25.46 0.17
C GLU A 228 10.44 26.07 0.94
N PRO A 229 11.30 26.89 0.29
CA PRO A 229 12.58 27.33 0.85
C PRO A 229 12.51 27.93 2.26
N GLU A 230 11.51 28.77 2.54
CA GLU A 230 11.33 29.38 3.87
C GLU A 230 10.89 28.35 4.94
N LYS A 231 10.02 27.41 4.56
CA LYS A 231 9.62 26.30 5.43
C LYS A 231 10.80 25.36 5.69
N LEU A 232 11.60 25.07 4.66
CA LEU A 232 12.77 24.21 4.79
C LEU A 232 13.80 24.83 5.74
N LYS A 233 14.03 26.15 5.63
CA LYS A 233 14.89 26.88 6.57
C LYS A 233 14.39 26.80 8.01
N HIS A 234 13.08 26.94 8.22
CA HIS A 234 12.46 26.78 9.54
C HIS A 234 12.62 25.35 10.07
N LEU A 235 12.33 24.35 9.22
CA LEU A 235 12.45 22.94 9.54
C LEU A 235 13.89 22.56 9.91
N ILE A 236 14.88 23.00 9.14
CA ILE A 236 16.30 22.81 9.46
C ILE A 236 16.65 23.36 10.85
N SER A 237 16.16 24.56 11.18
CA SER A 237 16.37 25.14 12.52
C SER A 237 15.65 24.35 13.61
N PHE A 238 14.47 23.81 13.34
CA PHE A 238 13.73 22.97 14.26
C PHE A 238 14.47 21.65 14.52
N VAL A 239 14.89 20.95 13.46
CA VAL A 239 15.66 19.70 13.54
C VAL A 239 16.95 19.92 14.33
N ASP A 240 17.73 20.95 13.99
CA ASP A 240 18.97 21.28 14.72
C ASP A 240 18.72 21.49 16.22
N LYS A 241 17.61 22.16 16.60
CA LYS A 241 17.23 22.34 18.00
C LYS A 241 16.86 21.01 18.67
N GLN A 242 16.04 20.19 18.04
CA GLN A 242 15.59 18.90 18.58
C GLN A 242 16.78 17.94 18.79
N MET A 243 17.67 17.87 17.79
CA MET A 243 18.85 17.01 17.84
C MET A 243 19.85 17.50 18.90
N LYS A 244 20.06 18.81 19.04
CA LYS A 244 20.88 19.38 20.14
C LYS A 244 20.34 19.04 21.52
N SER A 245 19.02 19.08 21.71
CA SER A 245 18.40 18.72 22.98
C SER A 245 18.29 17.22 23.22
N LYS A 246 18.72 16.39 22.26
CA LYS A 246 18.54 14.93 22.29
C LYS A 246 17.10 14.52 22.60
N PHE A 247 16.14 15.18 21.95
CA PHE A 247 14.71 15.06 22.25
C PHE A 247 14.24 13.59 22.30
N TYR A 248 14.78 12.77 21.40
CA TYR A 248 14.50 11.35 21.26
C TYR A 248 14.67 10.56 22.55
N LYS A 249 15.60 10.93 23.45
CA LYS A 249 15.78 10.24 24.73
C LYS A 249 14.53 10.29 25.58
N LYS A 250 13.88 11.45 25.62
CA LYS A 250 12.63 11.63 26.36
C LYS A 250 11.49 10.86 25.69
N ILE A 251 11.45 10.85 24.36
CA ILE A 251 10.44 10.14 23.58
C ILE A 251 10.51 8.62 23.81
N LEU A 252 11.71 8.04 23.84
CA LEU A 252 11.92 6.63 24.13
C LEU A 252 11.44 6.24 25.53
N LEU A 253 11.58 7.14 26.52
CA LEU A 253 11.05 6.90 27.87
C LEU A 253 9.52 7.02 27.91
N GLU A 254 8.92 7.96 27.16
CA GLU A 254 7.47 8.17 27.16
C GLU A 254 6.69 7.04 26.44
N MET A 255 7.33 6.31 25.51
CA MET A 255 6.69 5.19 24.79
C MET A 255 6.81 3.83 25.49
N GLU A 256 7.75 3.71 26.44
CA GLU A 256 8.18 2.45 27.05
C GLU A 256 7.02 1.63 27.64
N ASP A 257 6.25 2.22 28.55
CA ASP A 257 5.16 1.52 29.24
C ASP A 257 4.15 0.92 28.25
N LYS A 258 3.79 1.70 27.22
CA LYS A 258 2.84 1.27 26.18
C LYS A 258 3.36 0.05 25.41
N MET A 259 4.63 0.08 25.01
CA MET A 259 5.20 -0.99 24.19
C MET A 259 5.49 -2.25 25.01
N ILE A 260 5.86 -2.12 26.28
CA ILE A 260 6.00 -3.26 27.21
C ILE A 260 4.66 -3.92 27.47
N GLU A 261 3.60 -3.13 27.73
CA GLU A 261 2.23 -3.66 27.86
C GLU A 261 1.82 -4.42 26.60
N LEU A 262 2.00 -3.81 25.42
CA LEU A 262 1.69 -4.46 24.14
C LEU A 262 2.46 -5.78 23.96
N LYS A 263 3.76 -5.81 24.28
CA LYS A 263 4.57 -7.03 24.19
C LYS A 263 4.03 -8.11 25.11
N ASN A 264 3.84 -7.78 26.38
CA ASN A 264 3.47 -8.74 27.42
C ASN A 264 2.03 -9.27 27.28
N ASP A 265 1.12 -8.49 26.70
CA ASP A 265 -0.28 -8.89 26.58
C ASP A 265 -0.57 -9.64 25.28
N VAL A 266 0.13 -9.32 24.19
CA VAL A 266 -0.27 -9.78 22.84
C VAL A 266 0.85 -10.47 22.05
N TRP A 267 2.12 -10.15 22.33
CA TRP A 267 3.26 -10.58 21.50
C TRP A 267 4.25 -11.48 22.23
N LEU A 268 3.88 -12.08 23.37
CA LEU A 268 4.72 -13.07 24.03
C LEU A 268 4.71 -14.39 23.25
N GLY A 269 5.89 -14.99 23.08
CA GLY A 269 6.02 -16.38 22.67
C GLY A 269 5.48 -17.34 23.74
N GLU A 270 5.12 -18.57 23.33
CA GLU A 270 4.51 -19.58 24.22
C GLU A 270 5.34 -19.90 25.49
N GLU A 271 6.66 -19.65 25.46
CA GLU A 271 7.57 -19.85 26.59
C GLU A 271 8.46 -18.63 26.89
N GLU A 272 8.11 -17.46 26.33
CA GLU A 272 8.87 -16.22 26.55
C GLU A 272 8.44 -15.56 27.86
N PRO A 273 9.37 -15.21 28.78
CA PRO A 273 9.01 -14.46 29.98
C PRO A 273 8.60 -13.02 29.61
N PRO A 274 7.69 -12.39 30.39
CA PRO A 274 7.37 -10.97 30.24
C PRO A 274 8.63 -10.10 30.23
N ILE A 275 8.70 -9.17 29.29
CA ILE A 275 9.82 -8.24 29.19
C ILE A 275 9.73 -7.19 30.31
N THR A 276 10.88 -6.85 30.89
CA THR A 276 11.01 -5.80 31.89
C THR A 276 11.42 -4.48 31.24
N SER A 277 11.20 -3.37 31.95
CA SER A 277 11.73 -2.05 31.57
C SER A 277 13.23 -2.07 31.29
N GLU A 278 14.01 -2.76 32.14
CA GLU A 278 15.46 -2.82 31.98
C GLU A 278 15.86 -3.60 30.72
N ASP A 279 15.17 -4.69 30.42
CA ASP A 279 15.43 -5.48 29.21
C ASP A 279 15.01 -4.73 27.95
N PHE A 280 13.87 -4.04 27.99
CA PHE A 280 13.37 -3.22 26.89
C PHE A 280 14.36 -2.10 26.56
N GLN A 281 14.78 -1.30 27.55
CA GLN A 281 15.72 -0.20 27.34
C GLN A 281 17.09 -0.65 26.80
N LYS A 282 17.54 -1.88 27.08
CA LYS A 282 18.79 -2.42 26.55
C LYS A 282 18.73 -2.82 25.08
N ARG A 283 17.53 -3.14 24.59
CA ARG A 283 17.31 -3.67 23.24
C ARG A 283 16.83 -2.62 22.27
N ILE A 284 16.07 -1.63 22.73
CA ILE A 284 15.56 -0.59 21.85
C ILE A 284 16.65 0.44 21.52
N SER A 285 16.91 0.63 20.23
CA SER A 285 17.75 1.71 19.72
C SER A 285 17.09 2.43 18.55
N ILE A 286 17.53 3.66 18.25
CA ILE A 286 16.97 4.42 17.13
C ILE A 286 17.61 3.94 15.84
N ASN A 287 16.79 3.50 14.90
CA ASN A 287 17.22 3.15 13.55
C ASN A 287 17.10 4.36 12.60
N SER A 288 15.97 5.08 12.64
CA SER A 288 15.80 6.28 11.81
C SER A 288 14.87 7.33 12.41
N ILE A 289 15.06 8.58 12.00
CA ILE A 289 14.19 9.71 12.33
C ILE A 289 13.84 10.46 11.05
N THR A 290 12.55 10.61 10.77
CA THR A 290 12.06 11.34 9.60
C THR A 290 11.26 12.57 10.02
N PHE A 291 11.69 13.75 9.61
CA PHE A 291 10.99 15.02 9.85
C PHE A 291 10.17 15.45 8.63
N ASN A 292 8.90 15.77 8.84
CA ASN A 292 7.97 16.26 7.82
C ASN A 292 8.00 17.79 7.72
N ASP A 293 7.38 18.31 6.66
CA ASP A 293 7.35 19.74 6.34
C ASP A 293 6.53 20.60 7.33
N ASP A 294 5.73 19.94 8.18
CA ASP A 294 4.95 20.55 9.26
C ASP A 294 5.62 20.44 10.64
N CYS A 295 6.90 20.03 10.68
CA CYS A 295 7.71 19.80 11.87
C CYS A 295 7.28 18.59 12.73
N THR A 296 6.31 17.78 12.29
CA THR A 296 6.11 16.45 12.89
C THR A 296 7.26 15.52 12.53
N SER A 297 7.45 14.45 13.30
CA SER A 297 8.40 13.40 12.94
C SER A 297 7.92 12.01 13.31
N SER A 298 8.45 11.02 12.59
CA SER A 298 8.39 9.60 12.96
C SER A 298 9.79 9.15 13.37
N ILE A 299 9.88 8.31 14.40
CA ILE A 299 11.10 7.62 14.82
C ILE A 299 10.85 6.13 14.64
N TYR A 300 11.71 5.46 13.87
CA TYR A 300 11.72 4.00 13.81
C TYR A 300 12.83 3.48 14.71
N CYS A 301 12.50 2.49 15.52
CA CYS A 301 13.46 1.82 16.38
C CYS A 301 13.82 0.44 15.83
N ASP A 302 15.08 0.06 16.05
CA ASP A 302 15.50 -1.33 16.09
C ASP A 302 15.14 -1.86 17.49
N ASP A 303 14.34 -2.91 17.52
CA ASP A 303 13.81 -3.52 18.74
C ASP A 303 14.48 -4.85 19.08
N ASP A 304 15.56 -5.23 18.39
CA ASP A 304 16.24 -6.53 18.58
C ASP A 304 15.25 -7.71 18.46
N ASP A 305 14.31 -7.61 17.51
CA ASP A 305 13.32 -8.62 17.16
C ASP A 305 12.32 -8.98 18.30
N ILE A 306 12.08 -8.05 19.23
CA ILE A 306 11.06 -8.22 20.29
C ILE A 306 9.65 -8.41 19.67
N PHE A 307 9.36 -7.78 18.53
CA PHE A 307 8.07 -7.85 17.83
C PHE A 307 8.07 -8.67 16.54
N TRP A 308 8.88 -9.74 16.47
CA TRP A 308 8.87 -10.75 15.40
C TRP A 308 8.91 -10.15 13.98
N GLY A 309 9.91 -9.30 13.74
CA GLY A 309 10.16 -8.63 12.47
C GLY A 309 9.38 -7.34 12.22
N HIS A 310 8.52 -6.90 13.15
CA HIS A 310 7.94 -5.55 13.11
C HIS A 310 8.89 -4.54 13.74
N SER A 311 8.83 -3.29 13.31
CA SER A 311 9.57 -2.18 13.93
C SER A 311 8.63 -1.30 14.75
N ILE A 312 9.15 -0.73 15.83
CA ILE A 312 8.41 0.29 16.59
C ILE A 312 8.49 1.61 15.81
N GLU A 313 7.33 2.18 15.47
CA GLU A 313 7.19 3.54 14.93
C GLU A 313 6.60 4.46 15.99
N ILE A 314 7.35 5.51 16.34
CA ILE A 314 6.92 6.53 17.29
C ILE A 314 6.57 7.81 16.55
N TYR A 315 5.36 8.32 16.79
CA TYR A 315 4.89 9.59 16.26
C TYR A 315 5.17 10.73 17.22
N VAL A 316 5.76 11.81 16.68
CA VAL A 316 6.14 13.01 17.42
C VAL A 316 5.43 14.22 16.82
N ASP A 317 4.85 15.06 17.68
CA ASP A 317 4.13 16.25 17.26
C ASP A 317 5.06 17.36 16.75
N LYS A 318 4.45 18.41 16.17
CA LYS A 318 5.16 19.59 15.65
C LYS A 318 5.96 20.39 16.70
N ASN A 319 5.83 20.06 17.98
CA ASN A 319 6.58 20.68 19.08
C ASN A 319 7.74 19.78 19.57
N GLY A 320 7.92 18.59 18.98
CA GLY A 320 8.91 17.60 19.42
C GLY A 320 8.47 16.81 20.64
N LYS A 321 7.16 16.63 20.87
CA LYS A 321 6.61 15.85 21.99
C LYS A 321 6.05 14.51 21.51
N TYR A 322 6.11 13.51 22.39
CA TYR A 322 5.51 12.20 22.14
C TYR A 322 4.01 12.35 21.87
N LYS A 323 3.54 11.66 20.84
CA LYS A 323 2.12 11.58 20.50
C LYS A 323 1.58 10.17 20.65
N ASP A 324 2.25 9.21 20.03
CA ASP A 324 1.84 7.80 20.04
C ASP A 324 3.00 6.89 19.59
N ALA A 325 2.89 5.57 19.81
CA ALA A 325 3.80 4.56 19.25
C ALA A 325 3.02 3.31 18.82
N ASN A 326 3.34 2.75 17.66
CA ASN A 326 2.69 1.55 17.11
C ASN A 326 3.74 0.64 16.44
N LEU A 327 3.32 -0.55 16.00
CA LEU A 327 4.14 -1.46 15.21
C LEU A 327 3.93 -1.19 13.70
N ALA A 328 5.02 -1.15 12.95
CA ALA A 328 5.05 -1.03 11.50
C ALA A 328 5.76 -2.25 10.89
N GLY A 329 5.16 -2.86 9.86
CA GLY A 329 5.67 -4.07 9.21
C GLY A 329 4.67 -4.66 8.24
#